data_AF-A0A950H4C9-F1
#
_entry.id   AF-A0A950H4C9-F1
#
_cell.length_a   1.000
_cell.length_b   1.000
_cell.length_c   1.000
_cell.angle_alpha   90.00
_cell.angle_beta   90.00
_cell.angle_gamma   90.00
#
_symmetry.space_group_name_H-M   'P 1'
#
loop_
_entity.id
_entity.type
_entity.pdbx_description
1 polymer ?
#
loop_
_entity_poly.entity_id
_entity_poly.type
_entity_poly.pdbx_seq_one_letter_code
_entity_poly.pdbx_strand_id
1 'polypeptide(L)'
;MRDLPVIMISALDDVESVVECLKLGAIDHLPKPFNPVLLNARITASLSIKRLRDKARIYLEQIETELKTARDIQLMMVPTSFAPEHHAQSIAAYGHLSPARRIGGDLYDFFYGADGKLYFFIGDVCGKGIPAALYMAKTKTLFRLL
;
A
#
# COMPACT_ATOMS: atom_id res chain seq x y z
N MET A 1 -20.46 -3.74 9.97
CA MET A 1 -21.38 -4.90 9.97
C MET A 1 -21.41 -5.68 8.65
N ARG A 2 -20.67 -5.28 7.59
CA ARG A 2 -20.80 -5.85 6.22
C ARG A 2 -20.10 -7.20 5.92
N ASP A 3 -19.43 -7.85 6.87
CA ASP A 3 -18.65 -9.10 6.62
C ASP A 3 -18.83 -10.18 7.70
N LEU A 4 -20.03 -10.33 8.26
CA LEU A 4 -20.33 -11.45 9.15
C LEU A 4 -20.80 -12.65 8.32
N PRO A 5 -20.23 -13.86 8.51
CA PRO A 5 -20.73 -15.04 7.84
C PRO A 5 -22.15 -15.33 8.33
N VAL A 6 -23.10 -15.39 7.40
CA VAL A 6 -24.50 -15.69 7.67
C VAL A 6 -24.83 -17.08 7.15
N ILE A 7 -25.26 -17.98 8.03
CA ILE A 7 -25.76 -19.31 7.68
C ILE A 7 -27.28 -19.26 7.85
N MET A 8 -28.03 -19.56 6.78
CA MET A 8 -29.49 -19.60 6.84
C MET A 8 -29.99 -20.97 7.29
N ILE A 9 -30.98 -21.00 8.17
CA ILE A 9 -31.64 -22.23 8.61
C ILE A 9 -33.14 -22.11 8.39
N SER A 10 -33.68 -22.84 7.41
CA SER A 10 -35.09 -22.77 7.02
C SER A 10 -35.74 -24.15 6.95
N ALA A 11 -37.08 -24.19 7.04
CA ALA A 11 -37.85 -25.39 6.72
C ALA A 11 -38.12 -25.54 5.21
N LEU A 12 -37.71 -24.55 4.41
CA LEU A 12 -37.74 -24.60 2.95
C LEU A 12 -36.60 -25.49 2.46
N ASP A 13 -36.96 -26.61 1.84
CA ASP A 13 -36.07 -27.62 1.27
C ASP A 13 -36.04 -27.58 -0.27
N ASP A 14 -36.78 -26.64 -0.87
CA ASP A 14 -36.72 -26.37 -2.30
C ASP A 14 -35.40 -25.66 -2.66
N VAL A 15 -34.83 -26.07 -3.80
CA VAL A 15 -33.52 -25.59 -4.26
C VAL A 15 -33.56 -24.09 -4.60
N GLU A 16 -34.71 -23.56 -5.00
CA GLU A 16 -34.88 -22.16 -5.39
C GLU A 16 -34.65 -21.22 -4.21
N SER A 17 -35.27 -21.51 -3.05
CA SER A 17 -35.08 -20.77 -1.81
C SER A 17 -33.63 -20.80 -1.31
N VAL A 18 -32.93 -21.92 -1.48
CA VAL A 18 -31.51 -22.05 -1.12
C VAL A 18 -30.65 -21.15 -2.01
N VAL A 19 -30.88 -21.18 -3.31
CA VAL A 19 -30.15 -20.35 -4.28
C VAL A 19 -30.40 -18.86 -4.02
N GLU A 20 -31.63 -18.48 -3.68
CA GLU A 20 -31.97 -17.11 -3.33
C GLU A 20 -31.22 -16.63 -2.08
N CYS A 21 -31.18 -17.44 -1.01
CA CYS A 21 -30.44 -17.12 0.20
C CYS A 21 -28.94 -16.88 -0.07
N LEU A 22 -28.33 -17.72 -0.90
CA LEU A 22 -26.92 -17.57 -1.28
C LEU A 22 -26.67 -16.30 -2.10
N LYS A 23 -27.57 -15.97 -3.03
CA LYS A 23 -27.49 -14.72 -3.82
C LYS A 23 -27.60 -13.46 -2.95
N LEU A 24 -28.38 -13.53 -1.87
CA LEU A 24 -28.51 -12.45 -0.89
C LEU A 24 -27.29 -12.31 0.05
N GLY A 25 -26.28 -13.18 -0.09
CA GLY A 25 -25.03 -13.12 0.66
C GLY A 25 -24.92 -14.06 1.85
N ALA A 26 -25.86 -15.01 2.01
CA ALA A 26 -25.65 -16.12 2.92
C ALA A 26 -24.47 -16.97 2.42
N ILE A 27 -23.61 -17.41 3.34
CA ILE A 27 -22.48 -18.28 3.02
C ILE A 27 -22.92 -19.74 2.86
N ASP A 28 -24.07 -20.09 3.45
CA ASP A 28 -24.53 -21.46 3.54
C ASP A 28 -26.02 -21.54 3.91
N HIS A 29 -26.62 -22.71 3.68
CA HIS A 29 -28.00 -23.02 4.03
C HIS A 29 -28.11 -24.41 4.69
N LEU A 30 -28.94 -24.53 5.72
CA LEU A 30 -29.24 -25.78 6.43
C LEU A 30 -30.75 -25.97 6.57
N PRO A 31 -31.34 -27.04 6.01
CA PRO A 31 -32.76 -27.32 6.19
C PRO A 31 -33.08 -27.82 7.62
N LYS A 32 -34.31 -27.60 8.07
CA LYS A 32 -34.85 -28.17 9.31
C LYS A 32 -35.53 -29.53 9.05
N PRO A 33 -35.40 -30.52 9.95
CA PRO A 33 -34.53 -30.52 11.13
C PRO A 33 -33.05 -30.63 10.73
N PHE A 34 -32.18 -29.86 11.40
CA PHE A 34 -30.74 -29.85 11.09
C PHE A 34 -29.94 -30.72 12.05
N ASN A 35 -28.79 -31.20 11.58
CA ASN A 35 -27.82 -31.89 12.42
C ASN A 35 -26.92 -30.86 13.15
N PRO A 36 -26.91 -30.83 14.50
CA PRO A 36 -26.12 -29.85 15.27
C PRO A 36 -24.61 -30.01 15.06
N VAL A 37 -24.12 -31.21 14.74
CA VAL A 37 -22.70 -31.44 14.42
C VAL A 37 -22.33 -30.75 13.10
N LEU A 38 -23.18 -30.88 12.08
CA LEU A 38 -22.97 -30.21 10.78
C LEU A 38 -23.04 -28.69 10.91
N LEU A 39 -24.01 -28.17 11.68
CA LEU A 39 -24.10 -26.73 11.94
C LEU A 39 -22.84 -26.21 12.62
N ASN A 40 -22.36 -26.88 13.68
CA ASN A 40 -21.15 -26.47 14.38
C ASN A 40 -19.90 -26.52 13.49
N ALA A 41 -19.76 -27.54 12.64
CA ALA A 41 -18.68 -27.63 11.67
C ALA A 41 -18.68 -26.44 10.69
N ARG A 42 -19.86 -26.09 10.15
CA ARG A 42 -20.03 -24.96 9.21
C ARG A 42 -19.79 -23.60 9.88
N ILE A 43 -20.29 -23.40 11.10
CA ILE A 43 -20.00 -22.20 11.91
C ILE A 43 -18.50 -22.05 12.14
N THR A 44 -17.84 -23.14 12.58
CA THR A 44 -16.41 -23.14 12.89
C THR A 44 -15.57 -22.82 11.65
N ALA A 45 -15.88 -23.43 10.51
CA ALA A 45 -15.21 -23.16 9.25
C ALA A 45 -15.38 -21.69 8.82
N SER A 46 -16.62 -21.19 8.85
CA SER A 46 -16.96 -19.82 8.45
C SER A 46 -16.26 -18.76 9.33
N LEU A 47 -16.25 -18.98 10.65
CA LEU A 47 -15.55 -18.09 11.59
C LEU A 47 -14.03 -18.14 11.41
N SER A 48 -13.47 -19.31 11.09
CA SER A 48 -12.04 -19.46 10.85
C SER A 48 -11.60 -18.70 9.59
N ILE A 49 -12.36 -18.82 8.50
CA ILE A 49 -12.14 -18.05 7.27
C ILE A 49 -12.23 -16.55 7.54
N LYS A 50 -13.26 -16.11 8.29
CA LYS A 50 -13.41 -14.71 8.68
C LYS A 50 -12.18 -14.20 9.44
N ARG A 51 -11.72 -14.93 10.46
CA ARG A 51 -10.54 -14.56 11.26
C ARG A 51 -9.30 -14.41 10.40
N LEU A 52 -9.06 -15.31 9.46
CA LEU A 52 -7.92 -15.23 8.55
C LEU A 52 -8.01 -14.00 7.64
N ARG A 53 -9.19 -13.72 7.08
CA ARG A 53 -9.42 -12.51 6.27
C ARG A 53 -9.23 -11.23 7.07
N ASP A 54 -9.78 -11.15 8.28
CA ASP A 54 -9.63 -9.99 9.16
C ASP A 54 -8.16 -9.75 9.51
N LYS A 55 -7.39 -10.82 9.81
CA LYS A 55 -5.94 -10.73 10.05
C LYS A 55 -5.18 -10.25 8.81
N ALA A 56 -5.48 -10.81 7.64
CA ALA A 56 -4.84 -10.40 6.39
C ALA A 56 -5.13 -8.93 6.06
N ARG A 57 -6.36 -8.46 6.30
CA ARG A 57 -6.73 -7.05 6.12
C ARG A 57 -5.89 -6.15 7.03
N ILE A 58 -5.84 -6.44 8.33
CA ILE A 58 -5.06 -5.64 9.30
C ILE A 58 -3.58 -5.60 8.89
N TYR A 59 -3.02 -6.74 8.48
CA TYR A 59 -1.63 -6.82 8.05
C TYR A 59 -1.35 -5.99 6.79
N LEU A 60 -2.27 -6.01 5.81
CA LEU A 60 -2.17 -5.17 4.62
C LEU A 60 -2.25 -3.68 4.95
N GLU A 61 -3.16 -3.29 5.85
CA GLU A 61 -3.28 -1.90 6.33
C GLU A 61 -1.99 -1.42 7.03
N GLN A 62 -1.34 -2.29 7.81
CA GLN A 62 -0.04 -2.01 8.43
C GLN A 62 1.05 -1.79 7.38
N ILE A 63 1.19 -2.70 6.41
CA ILE A 63 2.17 -2.56 5.32
C ILE A 63 1.92 -1.28 4.52
N GLU A 64 0.66 -0.93 4.25
CA GLU A 64 0.34 0.31 3.54
C GLU A 64 0.78 1.54 4.32
N THR A 65 0.58 1.53 5.63
CA THR A 65 1.02 2.61 6.52
C THR A 65 2.54 2.73 6.52
N GLU A 66 3.27 1.62 6.66
CA GLU A 66 4.73 1.61 6.62
C GLU A 66 5.29 2.10 5.28
N LEU A 67 4.72 1.65 4.16
CA LEU A 67 5.14 2.08 2.83
C LEU A 67 4.83 3.56 2.57
N LYS A 68 3.76 4.10 3.15
CA LYS A 68 3.47 5.54 3.10
C LYS A 68 4.53 6.34 3.86
N THR A 69 4.88 5.92 5.07
CA THR A 69 5.96 6.55 5.83
C THR A 69 7.29 6.50 5.07
N ALA A 70 7.62 5.35 4.47
CA ALA A 70 8.83 5.21 3.65
C ALA A 70 8.83 6.15 2.43
N ARG A 71 7.66 6.38 1.80
CA ARG A 71 7.49 7.37 0.73
C ARG A 71 7.80 8.78 1.22
N ASP A 72 7.23 9.16 2.36
CA ASP A 72 7.40 10.51 2.90
C ASP A 72 8.88 10.77 3.23
N ILE A 73 9.56 9.78 3.83
CA ILE A 73 11.01 9.82 4.05
C ILE A 73 11.77 9.94 2.72
N GLN A 74 11.41 9.16 1.70
CA GLN A 74 12.04 9.23 0.38
C GLN A 74 11.91 10.63 -0.24
N LEU A 75 10.73 11.25 -0.14
CA LEU A 75 10.47 12.59 -0.66
C LEU A 75 11.19 13.68 0.14
N MET A 76 11.48 13.46 1.43
CA MET A 76 12.36 14.35 2.22
C MET A 76 13.82 14.26 1.78
N MET A 77 14.23 13.20 1.09
CA MET A 77 15.59 13.09 0.59
C MET A 77 15.84 14.01 -0.61
N VAL A 78 14.85 14.28 -1.46
CA VAL A 78 15.01 15.21 -2.59
C VAL A 78 14.86 16.67 -2.13
N PRO A 79 15.49 17.65 -2.82
CA PRO A 79 15.32 19.05 -2.47
C PRO A 79 13.85 19.49 -2.50
N THR A 80 13.38 20.00 -1.37
CA THR A 80 12.04 20.59 -1.21
C THR A 80 12.08 22.11 -1.02
N SER A 81 13.25 22.65 -0.67
CA SER A 81 13.52 24.09 -0.66
C SER A 81 14.34 24.47 -1.88
N PHE A 82 13.91 25.56 -2.51
CA PHE A 82 14.55 26.14 -3.69
C PHE A 82 14.92 27.61 -3.46
N ALA A 83 14.91 28.04 -2.19
CA ALA A 83 15.27 29.40 -1.84
C ALA A 83 16.75 29.63 -2.20
N PRO A 84 17.08 30.72 -2.90
CA PRO A 84 18.47 31.03 -3.17
C PRO A 84 19.15 31.37 -1.83
N GLU A 85 20.03 30.49 -1.35
CA GLU A 85 20.80 30.70 -0.11
C GLU A 85 21.72 31.93 -0.22
N HIS A 86 22.02 32.38 -1.44
CA HIS A 86 22.79 33.59 -1.71
C HIS A 86 22.10 34.50 -2.74
N HIS A 87 22.03 35.80 -2.44
CA HIS A 87 21.62 36.87 -3.37
C HIS A 87 22.44 36.92 -4.68
N ALA A 88 23.50 36.12 -4.80
CA ALA A 88 24.39 36.04 -5.95
C ALA A 88 24.03 34.91 -6.94
N GLN A 89 22.98 34.12 -6.70
CA GLN A 89 22.58 33.03 -7.59
C GLN A 89 21.79 33.58 -8.79
N SER A 90 22.33 33.44 -10.01
CA SER A 90 21.73 33.91 -11.26
C SER A 90 20.65 32.98 -11.84
N ILE A 91 20.46 31.80 -11.26
CA ILE A 91 19.56 30.75 -11.76
C ILE A 91 18.61 30.35 -10.63
N ALA A 92 17.30 30.38 -10.92
CA ALA A 92 16.28 29.80 -10.04
C ALA A 92 16.06 28.33 -10.43
N ALA A 93 16.11 27.43 -9.45
CA ALA A 93 15.80 26.01 -9.63
C ALA A 93 14.41 25.69 -9.07
N TYR A 94 13.70 24.74 -9.67
CA TYR A 94 12.46 24.17 -9.13
C TYR A 94 12.37 22.70 -9.49
N GLY A 95 11.77 21.90 -8.62
CA GLY A 95 11.67 20.45 -8.78
C GLY A 95 10.46 19.88 -8.05
N HIS A 96 9.90 18.84 -8.64
CA HIS A 96 8.81 18.08 -8.05
C HIS A 96 8.95 16.62 -8.45
N LEU A 97 8.74 15.71 -7.50
CA LEU A 97 8.78 14.27 -7.73
C LEU A 97 7.46 13.63 -7.30
N SER A 98 6.75 13.03 -8.25
CA SER A 98 5.51 12.28 -8.00
C SER A 98 5.71 10.82 -8.41
N PRO A 99 6.04 9.92 -7.46
CA PRO A 99 6.22 8.50 -7.75
C PRO A 99 4.93 7.87 -8.32
N ALA A 100 5.07 7.05 -9.37
CA ALA A 100 3.95 6.31 -9.98
C ALA A 100 3.39 5.20 -9.07
N ARG A 101 4.11 4.82 -8.01
CA ARG A 101 3.71 3.83 -7.00
C ARG A 101 3.93 4.41 -5.60
N ARG A 102 3.93 3.55 -4.57
CA ARG A 102 4.18 3.94 -3.18
C ARG A 102 5.58 4.55 -3.02
N ILE A 103 6.60 4.01 -3.70
CA ILE A 103 8.01 4.46 -3.66
C ILE A 103 8.67 4.14 -5.01
N GLY A 104 9.64 4.97 -5.43
CA GLY A 104 10.20 4.99 -6.79
C GLY A 104 11.72 4.90 -6.86
N GLY A 105 12.25 4.78 -8.08
CA GLY A 105 13.69 4.88 -8.37
C GLY A 105 14.11 6.28 -8.82
N ASP A 106 13.14 7.10 -9.23
CA ASP A 106 13.30 8.46 -9.70
C ASP A 106 13.91 9.35 -8.62
N LEU A 107 14.84 10.22 -9.02
CA LEU A 107 15.54 11.13 -8.13
C LEU A 107 16.03 12.38 -8.85
N TYR A 108 16.15 13.46 -8.09
CA TYR A 108 16.90 14.63 -8.51
C TYR A 108 17.59 15.26 -7.31
N ASP A 109 18.65 16.01 -7.58
CA ASP A 109 19.28 16.91 -6.62
C ASP A 109 19.93 18.07 -7.38
N PHE A 110 20.21 19.15 -6.66
CA PHE A 110 21.02 20.25 -7.16
C PHE A 110 21.77 20.90 -5.99
N PHE A 111 22.95 21.43 -6.28
CA PHE A 111 23.78 22.12 -5.30
C PHE A 111 24.75 23.07 -6.00
N TYR A 112 25.22 24.09 -5.27
CA TYR A 112 26.27 24.97 -5.74
C TYR A 112 27.63 24.48 -5.24
N GLY A 113 28.59 24.33 -6.15
CA GLY A 113 29.97 24.03 -5.80
C GLY A 113 30.69 25.24 -5.23
N ALA A 114 31.87 25.01 -4.64
CA ALA A 114 32.74 26.10 -4.14
C ALA A 114 33.20 27.07 -5.25
N ASP A 115 33.14 26.64 -6.51
CA ASP A 115 33.42 27.47 -7.70
C ASP A 115 32.24 28.36 -8.13
N GLY A 116 31.13 28.33 -7.37
CA GLY A 116 29.92 29.09 -7.66
C GLY A 116 29.09 28.53 -8.81
N LYS A 117 29.44 27.37 -9.37
CA LYS A 117 28.66 26.73 -10.43
C LYS A 117 27.53 25.89 -9.85
N LEU A 118 26.41 25.87 -10.57
CA LEU A 118 25.28 25.00 -10.26
C LEU A 118 25.53 23.61 -10.84
N TYR A 119 25.53 22.60 -9.97
CA TYR A 119 25.52 21.19 -10.32
C TYR A 119 24.13 20.65 -10.07
N PHE A 120 23.61 19.87 -11.01
CA PHE A 120 22.35 19.18 -10.86
C PHE A 120 22.44 17.79 -11.47
N PHE A 121 21.65 16.87 -10.94
CA PHE A 121 21.49 15.55 -11.55
C PHE A 121 20.05 15.08 -11.42
N ILE A 122 19.64 14.30 -12.41
CA ILE A 122 18.35 13.61 -12.47
C ILE A 122 18.67 12.17 -12.83
N GLY A 123 18.03 11.23 -12.14
CA GLY A 123 18.25 9.81 -12.38
C GLY A 123 16.97 9.01 -12.22
N ASP A 124 16.92 7.88 -12.93
CA ASP A 124 15.93 6.83 -12.73
C ASP A 124 16.68 5.53 -12.44
N VAL A 125 16.49 5.00 -11.24
CA VAL A 125 17.06 3.70 -10.86
C VAL A 125 16.21 2.58 -11.42
N CYS A 126 16.78 1.80 -12.35
CA CYS A 126 16.18 0.59 -12.89
C CYS A 126 15.58 -0.31 -11.79
N GLY A 127 14.27 -0.50 -11.84
CA GLY A 127 13.52 -1.25 -10.85
C GLY A 127 12.29 -0.48 -10.37
N LYS A 128 11.56 -1.02 -9.39
CA LYS A 128 10.40 -0.37 -8.76
C LYS A 128 10.33 -0.78 -7.29
N GLY A 129 9.73 0.07 -6.45
CA GLY A 129 9.49 -0.27 -5.04
C GLY A 129 10.71 -0.04 -4.15
N ILE A 130 10.79 -0.80 -3.04
CA ILE A 130 11.79 -0.63 -1.97
C ILE A 130 13.24 -0.72 -2.49
N PRO A 131 13.64 -1.75 -3.27
CA PRO A 131 15.04 -1.86 -3.68
C PRO A 131 15.51 -0.66 -4.51
N ALA A 132 14.68 -0.20 -5.45
CA ALA A 132 15.00 0.97 -6.27
C ALA A 132 15.16 2.24 -5.41
N ALA A 133 14.29 2.43 -4.42
CA ALA A 133 14.37 3.54 -3.47
C ALA A 133 15.66 3.53 -2.63
N LEU A 134 16.14 2.35 -2.23
CA LEU A 134 17.39 2.21 -1.47
C LEU A 134 18.63 2.53 -2.33
N TYR A 135 18.67 2.04 -3.56
CA TYR A 135 19.73 2.38 -4.51
C TYR A 135 19.71 3.87 -4.83
N MET A 136 18.54 4.47 -5.01
CA MET A 136 18.35 5.90 -5.19
C MET A 136 19.02 6.69 -4.06
N ALA A 137 18.70 6.38 -2.81
CA ALA A 137 19.25 7.05 -1.63
C ALA A 137 20.78 6.94 -1.55
N LYS A 138 21.33 5.76 -1.88
CA LYS A 138 22.77 5.51 -1.93
C LYS A 138 23.45 6.35 -3.02
N THR A 139 22.91 6.32 -4.24
CA THR A 139 23.44 7.07 -5.39
C THR A 139 23.44 8.56 -5.10
N LYS A 140 22.36 9.09 -4.54
CA LYS A 140 22.24 10.50 -4.14
C LYS A 140 23.34 10.91 -3.15
N THR A 141 23.58 10.09 -2.14
CA THR A 141 24.63 10.34 -1.15
C THR A 141 26.01 10.36 -1.80
N LEU A 142 26.29 9.42 -2.70
CA LEU A 142 27.56 9.38 -3.42
C LEU A 142 27.78 10.62 -4.29
N PHE A 143 26.76 11.11 -4.99
CA PHE A 143 26.87 12.31 -5.83
C PHE A 143 27.16 13.58 -5.04
N ARG A 144 26.71 13.70 -3.79
CA ARG A 144 27.04 14.84 -2.92
C ARG A 144 28.45 14.81 -2.33
N LEU A 145 29.14 13.67 -2.42
CA LEU A 145 30.51 13.50 -1.94
C LEU A 145 31.56 13.72 -3.04
N LEU A 146 31.13 13.80 -4.31
CA LEU A 146 31.96 14.11 -5.47
C LEU A 146 32.05 15.62 -5.67
#